data_AF-A0A345XW52-F1
#
_entry.id   AF-A0A345XW52-F1
#
_cell.length_a   1.000
_cell.length_b   1.000
_cell.length_c   1.000
_cell.angle_alpha   90.00
_cell.angle_beta   90.00
_cell.angle_gamma   90.00
#
_symmetry.space_group_name_H-M   'P 1'
#
loop_
_entity.id
_entity.type
_entity.pdbx_description
1 polymer ?
#
loop_
_entity_poly.entity_id
_entity_poly.type
_entity_poly.pdbx_seq_one_letter_code
_entity_poly.pdbx_strand_id
1 'polypeptide(L)'
;MDELREVLAAAGLPVPRLSMVDDGLVSVIEISTRAHPQARALAALLRRGLKSAFAAEEALREALRVHGLHVPQLTVRDRRVHLGTLTVATAEALAHSLGAPPYQPEGAIEEWPQAQHVRARLRNAIMENTGRTAVLDIVVHPDCLRCDRDAAVEISSSLHPQEARKLATALRQASL
;
A
#
# COMPACT_ATOMS: atom_id res chain seq x y z
N MET A 1 -11.08 15.52 -18.32
CA MET A 1 -10.00 15.42 -19.34
C MET A 1 -9.44 16.79 -19.70
N ASP A 2 -10.28 17.83 -19.84
CA ASP A 2 -9.81 19.18 -20.20
C ASP A 2 -8.99 19.85 -19.08
N GLU A 3 -9.39 19.72 -17.82
CA GLU A 3 -8.61 20.20 -16.68
C GLU A 3 -7.19 19.62 -16.66
N LEU A 4 -7.03 18.29 -16.81
CA LEU A 4 -5.72 17.65 -16.87
C LEU A 4 -4.88 18.19 -18.04
N ARG A 5 -5.52 18.43 -19.20
CA ARG A 5 -4.86 19.00 -20.37
C ARG A 5 -4.36 20.42 -20.11
N GLU A 6 -5.19 21.26 -19.48
CA GLU A 6 -4.84 22.63 -19.09
C GLU A 6 -3.69 22.66 -18.09
N VAL A 7 -3.72 21.82 -17.05
CA VAL A 7 -2.64 21.74 -16.05
C VAL A 7 -1.33 21.29 -16.68
N LEU A 8 -1.36 20.29 -17.58
CA LEU A 8 -0.15 19.83 -18.28
C LEU A 8 0.41 20.92 -19.20
N ALA A 9 -0.44 21.62 -19.94
CA ALA A 9 -0.03 22.74 -20.80
C ALA A 9 0.57 23.88 -19.97
N ALA A 10 -0.06 24.25 -18.85
CA ALA A 10 0.44 25.28 -17.93
C ALA A 10 1.78 24.89 -17.28
N ALA A 11 2.02 23.58 -17.09
CA ALA A 11 3.30 23.06 -16.60
C ALA A 11 4.40 23.00 -17.70
N GLY A 12 4.13 23.52 -18.90
CA GLY A 12 5.08 23.53 -20.01
C GLY A 12 5.27 22.16 -20.67
N LEU A 13 4.36 21.21 -20.42
CA LEU A 13 4.36 19.92 -21.10
C LEU A 13 3.47 20.01 -22.35
N PRO A 14 4.01 19.84 -23.56
CA PRO A 14 3.20 19.77 -24.77
C PRO A 14 2.16 18.67 -24.59
N VAL A 15 0.89 19.01 -24.82
CA VAL A 15 -0.28 18.17 -24.50
C VAL A 15 -0.03 16.74 -24.98
N PRO A 16 0.23 15.78 -24.07
CA PRO A 16 0.32 14.39 -24.48
C PRO A 16 -1.02 13.97 -25.06
N ARG A 17 -1.02 13.02 -26.01
CA ARG A 17 -2.29 12.49 -26.51
C ARG A 17 -2.91 11.71 -25.35
N LEU A 18 -3.99 12.27 -24.80
CA LEU A 18 -4.77 11.66 -23.73
C LEU A 18 -5.89 10.85 -24.38
N SER A 19 -5.83 9.54 -24.28
CA SER A 19 -6.91 8.63 -24.62
C SER A 19 -7.56 8.13 -23.33
N MET A 20 -8.89 8.08 -23.31
CA MET A 20 -9.59 7.26 -22.34
C MET A 20 -9.71 5.87 -22.94
N VAL A 21 -9.08 4.89 -22.31
CA VAL A 21 -9.23 3.48 -22.65
C VAL A 21 -10.19 2.90 -21.63
N ASP A 22 -11.31 2.40 -22.12
CA ASP A 22 -12.28 1.67 -21.31
C ASP A 22 -12.12 0.18 -21.64
N ASP A 23 -11.68 -0.60 -20.65
CA ASP A 23 -11.58 -2.06 -20.77
C ASP A 23 -12.82 -2.79 -20.21
N GLY A 24 -13.86 -2.03 -19.85
CA GLY A 24 -15.09 -2.53 -19.25
C GLY A 24 -15.03 -2.71 -17.72
N LEU A 25 -13.85 -2.54 -17.11
CA LEU A 25 -13.64 -2.65 -15.66
C LEU A 25 -13.07 -1.36 -15.06
N VAL A 26 -12.19 -0.66 -15.79
CA VAL A 26 -11.55 0.58 -15.36
C VAL A 26 -11.40 1.54 -16.53
N SER A 27 -11.78 2.80 -16.34
CA SER A 27 -11.42 3.87 -17.27
C SER A 27 -9.98 4.33 -16.98
N VAL A 28 -9.07 4.07 -17.91
CA VAL A 28 -7.65 4.45 -17.79
C VAL A 28 -7.37 5.65 -18.69
N ILE A 29 -6.63 6.63 -18.15
CA ILE A 29 -6.07 7.72 -18.95
C ILE A 29 -4.70 7.25 -19.45
N GLU A 30 -4.62 6.96 -20.74
CA GLU A 30 -3.34 6.70 -21.40
C GLU A 30 -2.66 8.03 -21.74
N ILE A 31 -1.43 8.21 -21.24
CA ILE A 31 -0.60 9.38 -21.54
C ILE A 31 0.52 8.92 -22.47
N SER A 32 0.31 9.06 -23.78
CA SER A 32 1.35 8.75 -24.76
C SER A 32 2.27 9.97 -24.96
N THR A 33 3.48 9.89 -24.42
CA THR A 33 4.51 10.90 -24.62
C THR A 33 5.36 10.54 -25.84
N ARG A 34 5.40 11.39 -26.87
CA ARG A 34 6.16 11.10 -28.10
C ARG A 34 7.68 11.27 -27.94
N ALA A 35 8.15 11.85 -26.83
CA ALA A 35 9.56 12.13 -26.60
C ALA A 35 10.00 11.86 -25.15
N HIS A 36 11.17 11.20 -24.99
CA HIS A 36 11.81 10.86 -23.72
C HIS A 36 11.93 12.03 -22.71
N PRO A 37 12.15 13.31 -23.12
CA PRO A 37 12.21 14.43 -22.18
C PRO A 37 10.88 14.75 -21.50
N GLN A 38 9.75 14.58 -22.19
CA GLN A 38 8.41 14.88 -21.66
C GLN A 38 7.99 13.88 -20.59
N ALA A 39 8.26 12.59 -20.83
CA ALA A 39 8.06 11.54 -19.83
C ALA A 39 8.86 11.82 -18.56
N ARG A 40 10.12 12.26 -18.70
CA ARG A 40 10.96 12.64 -17.56
C ARG A 40 10.40 13.84 -16.80
N ALA A 41 9.96 14.88 -17.50
CA ALA A 41 9.41 16.08 -16.88
C ALA A 41 8.08 15.79 -16.14
N LEU A 42 7.18 15.00 -16.74
CA LEU A 42 5.96 14.54 -16.08
C LEU A 42 6.27 13.68 -14.85
N ALA A 43 7.19 12.72 -14.97
CA ALA A 43 7.63 11.91 -13.83
C ALA A 43 8.23 12.79 -12.72
N ALA A 44 8.99 13.84 -13.06
CA ALA A 44 9.53 14.77 -12.09
C ALA A 44 8.43 15.59 -11.38
N LEU A 45 7.40 16.03 -12.10
CA LEU A 45 6.25 16.72 -11.51
C LEU A 45 5.45 15.80 -10.58
N LEU A 46 5.19 14.56 -11.00
CA LEU A 46 4.52 13.56 -10.16
C LEU A 46 5.34 13.26 -8.90
N ARG A 47 6.65 13.01 -9.05
CA ARG A 47 7.56 12.81 -7.90
C ARG A 47 7.59 14.02 -6.97
N ARG A 48 7.52 15.23 -7.50
CA ARG A 48 7.48 16.46 -6.69
C ARG A 48 6.15 16.59 -5.95
N GLY A 49 5.03 16.43 -6.64
CA GLY A 49 3.69 16.53 -6.05
C GLY A 49 3.37 15.42 -5.04
N LEU A 50 3.94 14.23 -5.25
CA LEU A 50 3.76 13.06 -4.39
C LEU A 50 4.98 12.78 -3.49
N LYS A 51 5.92 13.72 -3.38
CA LYS A 51 7.20 13.55 -2.66
C LYS A 51 7.00 12.98 -1.26
N SER A 52 6.02 13.50 -0.53
CA SER A 52 5.74 13.08 0.84
C SER A 52 5.28 11.62 0.92
N ALA A 53 4.41 11.21 0.00
CA ALA A 53 3.87 9.85 -0.07
C ALA A 53 4.93 8.84 -0.53
N PHE A 54 5.69 9.14 -1.59
CA PHE A 54 6.78 8.28 -2.03
C PHE A 54 7.87 8.12 -0.97
N ALA A 55 8.23 9.19 -0.26
CA ALA A 55 9.20 9.10 0.82
C ALA A 55 8.68 8.25 2.01
N ALA A 56 7.37 8.32 2.30
CA ALA A 56 6.76 7.51 3.35
C ALA A 56 6.66 6.04 2.95
N GLU A 57 6.29 5.77 1.69
CA GLU A 57 6.22 4.46 1.08
C GLU A 57 7.61 3.79 1.10
N GLU A 58 8.65 4.46 0.59
CA GLU A 58 10.02 3.93 0.59
C GLU A 58 10.55 3.69 2.01
N ALA A 59 10.30 4.62 2.93
CA ALA A 59 10.71 4.43 4.33
C ALA A 59 10.02 3.24 4.99
N LEU A 60 8.78 2.94 4.62
CA LEU A 60 8.02 1.79 5.11
C LEU A 60 8.50 0.50 4.44
N ARG A 61 8.72 0.51 3.11
CA ARG A 61 9.29 -0.62 2.36
C ARG A 61 10.61 -1.08 2.97
N GLU A 62 11.51 -0.13 3.22
CA GLU A 62 12.81 -0.45 3.81
C GLU A 62 12.68 -1.00 5.23
N ALA A 63 11.80 -0.43 6.05
CA ALA A 63 11.56 -0.94 7.40
C ALA A 63 10.98 -2.37 7.39
N LEU A 64 10.02 -2.65 6.50
CA LEU A 64 9.46 -3.99 6.30
C LEU A 64 10.55 -4.99 5.85
N ARG A 65 11.43 -4.58 4.94
CA ARG A 65 12.51 -5.41 4.42
C ARG A 65 13.50 -5.83 5.51
N VAL A 66 13.82 -4.96 6.47
CA VAL A 66 14.68 -5.29 7.63
C VAL A 66 14.10 -6.43 8.46
N HIS A 67 12.78 -6.52 8.57
CA HIS A 67 12.07 -7.61 9.25
C HIS A 67 11.81 -8.83 8.37
N GLY A 68 12.34 -8.87 7.14
CA GLY A 68 12.07 -9.95 6.19
C GLY A 68 10.64 -9.98 5.66
N LEU A 69 9.86 -8.92 5.86
CA LEU A 69 8.46 -8.83 5.45
C LEU A 69 8.38 -8.41 3.98
N HIS A 70 7.89 -9.30 3.13
CA HIS A 70 7.70 -9.01 1.71
C HIS A 70 6.27 -8.53 1.44
N VAL A 71 6.15 -7.27 1.01
CA VAL A 71 4.85 -6.64 0.69
C VAL A 71 4.88 -6.13 -0.77
N PRO A 72 4.61 -7.01 -1.75
CA PRO A 72 4.80 -6.69 -3.17
C PRO A 72 3.84 -5.61 -3.68
N GLN A 73 2.68 -5.46 -3.03
CA GLN A 73 1.64 -4.51 -3.43
C GLN A 73 1.75 -3.14 -2.71
N LEU A 74 2.83 -2.92 -1.95
CA LEU A 74 3.09 -1.64 -1.30
C LEU A 74 3.29 -0.53 -2.35
N THR A 75 2.31 0.36 -2.46
CA THR A 75 2.21 1.37 -3.51
C THR A 75 1.65 2.69 -3.00
N VAL A 76 1.79 3.76 -3.79
CA VAL A 76 1.12 5.04 -3.53
C VAL A 76 -0.17 5.10 -4.35
N ARG A 77 -1.31 5.30 -3.70
CA ARG A 77 -2.63 5.54 -4.31
C ARG A 77 -3.26 6.78 -3.69
N ASP A 78 -3.76 7.71 -4.51
CA ASP A 78 -4.41 8.95 -4.05
C ASP A 78 -3.60 9.74 -2.99
N ARG A 79 -2.29 9.84 -3.20
CA ARG A 79 -1.32 10.48 -2.27
C ARG A 79 -1.18 9.79 -0.91
N ARG A 80 -1.69 8.56 -0.78
CA ARG A 80 -1.66 7.72 0.42
C ARG A 80 -0.85 6.46 0.15
N VAL A 81 -0.39 5.80 1.20
CA VAL A 81 0.39 4.57 1.12
C VAL A 81 -0.54 3.39 1.31
N HIS A 82 -0.60 2.50 0.32
CA HIS A 82 -1.45 1.32 0.32
C HIS A 82 -0.58 0.08 0.48
N LEU A 83 -0.85 -0.72 1.51
CA LEU A 83 -0.10 -1.95 1.82
C LEU A 83 -0.53 -3.12 0.91
N GLY A 84 -1.78 -3.12 0.44
CA GLY A 84 -2.33 -4.18 -0.40
C GLY A 84 -2.61 -5.48 0.36
N THR A 85 -2.49 -6.59 -0.35
CA THR A 85 -2.77 -7.94 0.15
C THR A 85 -1.49 -8.60 0.69
N LEU A 86 -1.62 -9.21 1.86
CA LEU A 86 -0.59 -9.97 2.56
C LEU A 86 -1.04 -11.43 2.72
N THR A 87 -0.11 -12.38 2.77
CA THR A 87 -0.42 -13.72 3.30
C THR A 87 -0.76 -13.61 4.79
N VAL A 88 -1.54 -14.56 5.33
CA VAL A 88 -1.87 -14.54 6.77
C VAL A 88 -0.61 -14.60 7.64
N ALA A 89 0.38 -15.40 7.26
CA ALA A 89 1.67 -15.45 7.94
C ALA A 89 2.42 -14.10 7.93
N THR A 90 2.44 -13.40 6.78
CA THR A 90 3.07 -12.06 6.69
C THR A 90 2.32 -11.03 7.52
N ALA A 91 0.99 -11.10 7.55
CA ALA A 91 0.15 -10.24 8.37
C ALA A 91 0.42 -10.42 9.88
N GLU A 92 0.58 -11.66 10.33
CA GLU A 92 0.94 -11.93 11.74
C GLU A 92 2.37 -11.50 12.06
N ALA A 93 3.34 -11.79 11.19
CA ALA A 93 4.71 -11.34 11.38
C ALA A 93 4.81 -9.81 11.44
N LEU A 94 4.01 -9.09 10.63
CA LEU A 94 3.89 -7.63 10.71
C LEU A 94 3.25 -7.18 12.02
N ALA A 95 2.15 -7.81 12.47
CA ALA A 95 1.52 -7.49 13.74
C ALA A 95 2.50 -7.65 14.91
N HIS A 96 3.25 -8.76 14.92
CA HIS A 96 4.26 -9.04 15.92
C HIS A 96 5.41 -8.02 15.89
N SER A 97 5.93 -7.69 14.70
CA SER A 97 7.00 -6.68 14.53
C SER A 97 6.56 -5.27 14.95
N LEU A 98 5.25 -5.01 14.99
CA LEU A 98 4.64 -3.79 15.49
C LEU A 98 4.34 -3.85 17.00
N GLY A 99 4.77 -4.89 17.71
CA GLY A 99 4.64 -5.03 19.16
C GLY A 99 3.44 -5.85 19.63
N ALA A 100 2.71 -6.53 18.73
CA ALA A 100 1.64 -7.43 19.17
C ALA A 100 2.23 -8.61 19.99
N PRO A 101 1.60 -9.01 21.12
CA PRO A 101 2.06 -10.12 21.95
C PRO A 101 2.15 -11.42 21.14
N PRO A 102 3.12 -12.33 21.36
CA PRO A 102 3.24 -13.57 20.59
C PRO A 102 1.92 -14.34 20.45
N TYR A 103 1.63 -14.86 19.26
CA TYR A 103 0.45 -15.67 18.97
C TYR A 103 0.84 -17.10 18.62
N GLN A 104 0.20 -18.06 19.26
CA GLN A 104 0.34 -19.49 18.99
C GLN A 104 -1.05 -20.00 18.59
N PRO A 105 -1.33 -20.18 17.28
CA PRO A 105 -2.62 -20.70 16.85
C PRO A 105 -2.78 -22.17 17.26
N GLU A 106 -4.01 -22.57 17.61
CA GLU A 106 -4.37 -23.95 17.93
C GLU A 106 -4.51 -24.85 16.67
N GLY A 107 -4.20 -24.32 15.49
CA GLY A 107 -4.32 -24.98 14.17
C GLY A 107 -3.52 -24.24 13.10
N ALA A 108 -3.80 -24.52 11.82
CA ALA A 108 -3.16 -23.78 10.72
C ALA A 108 -3.55 -22.29 10.78
N ILE A 109 -2.59 -21.39 10.55
CA ILE A 109 -2.84 -19.95 10.72
C ILE A 109 -3.78 -19.39 9.64
N GLU A 110 -3.85 -20.09 8.51
CA GLU A 110 -4.69 -19.80 7.35
C GLU A 110 -6.17 -20.16 7.58
N GLU A 111 -6.47 -21.03 8.56
CA GLU A 111 -7.84 -21.37 8.92
C GLU A 111 -8.62 -20.12 9.33
N TRP A 112 -9.89 -20.06 8.94
CA TRP A 112 -10.70 -18.84 9.06
C TRP A 112 -10.72 -18.23 10.47
N PRO A 113 -10.92 -18.97 11.58
CA PRO A 113 -10.88 -18.39 12.92
C PRO A 113 -9.52 -17.74 13.26
N GLN A 114 -8.42 -18.39 12.87
CA GLN A 114 -7.05 -17.96 13.12
C GLN A 114 -6.71 -16.75 12.26
N ALA A 115 -7.05 -16.76 10.97
CA ALA A 115 -6.88 -15.63 10.07
C ALA A 115 -7.68 -14.39 10.52
N GLN A 116 -8.90 -14.59 11.04
CA GLN A 116 -9.70 -13.52 11.64
C GLN A 116 -9.05 -12.95 12.91
N HIS A 117 -8.42 -13.81 13.71
CA HIS A 117 -7.65 -13.36 14.88
C HIS A 117 -6.42 -12.54 14.46
N VAL A 118 -5.64 -13.01 13.48
CA VAL A 118 -4.50 -12.28 12.90
C VAL A 118 -4.94 -10.92 12.35
N ARG A 119 -6.06 -10.86 11.63
CA ARG A 119 -6.66 -9.61 11.14
C ARG A 119 -6.88 -8.60 12.27
N ALA A 120 -7.47 -9.04 13.39
CA ALA A 120 -7.75 -8.18 14.53
C ALA A 120 -6.46 -7.70 15.21
N ARG A 121 -5.48 -8.60 15.36
CA ARG A 121 -4.16 -8.28 15.93
C ARG A 121 -3.42 -7.26 15.07
N LEU A 122 -3.37 -7.47 13.76
CA LEU A 122 -2.76 -6.54 12.82
C LEU A 122 -3.44 -5.17 12.86
N ARG A 123 -4.78 -5.13 12.86
CA ARG A 123 -5.54 -3.89 13.00
C ARG A 123 -5.13 -3.13 14.25
N ASN A 124 -5.11 -3.81 15.40
CA ASN A 124 -4.79 -3.19 16.68
C ASN A 124 -3.35 -2.66 16.71
N ALA A 125 -2.39 -3.46 16.25
CA ALA A 125 -0.98 -3.08 16.21
C ALA A 125 -0.74 -1.85 15.31
N ILE A 126 -1.36 -1.79 14.12
CA ILE A 126 -1.28 -0.61 13.25
C ILE A 126 -1.94 0.60 13.92
N MET A 127 -3.14 0.42 14.50
CA MET A 127 -3.84 1.52 15.16
C MET A 127 -3.01 2.08 16.33
N GLU A 128 -2.41 1.25 17.15
CA GLU A 128 -1.58 1.70 18.28
C GLU A 128 -0.37 2.50 17.80
N ASN A 129 0.36 2.00 16.81
CA ASN A 129 1.55 2.67 16.27
C ASN A 129 1.24 3.92 15.43
N THR A 130 0.00 4.10 14.98
CA THR A 130 -0.44 5.31 14.29
C THR A 130 -1.06 6.36 15.22
N GLY A 131 -1.29 6.02 16.51
CA GLY A 131 -1.99 6.87 17.47
C GLY A 131 -3.51 6.84 17.30
N ARG A 132 -4.05 5.72 16.80
CA ARG A 132 -5.46 5.42 16.56
C ARG A 132 -6.15 6.37 15.57
N THR A 133 -5.37 7.07 14.75
CA THR A 133 -5.89 7.95 13.69
C THR A 133 -6.21 7.19 12.40
N ALA A 134 -5.54 6.06 12.17
CA ALA A 134 -5.74 5.29 10.96
C ALA A 134 -7.11 4.60 10.98
N VAL A 135 -7.96 4.93 10.00
CA VAL A 135 -9.19 4.18 9.72
C VAL A 135 -8.82 3.05 8.78
N LEU A 136 -8.72 1.85 9.33
CA LEU A 136 -8.35 0.67 8.58
C LEU A 136 -9.60 -0.11 8.16
N ASP A 137 -9.63 -0.49 6.89
CA ASP A 137 -10.48 -1.56 6.41
C ASP A 137 -9.57 -2.74 6.09
N ILE A 138 -9.75 -3.83 6.82
CA ILE A 138 -8.95 -5.04 6.70
C ILE A 138 -9.90 -6.21 6.51
N VAL A 139 -9.73 -6.94 5.41
CA VAL A 139 -10.57 -8.07 5.01
C VAL A 139 -9.72 -9.34 4.99
N VAL A 140 -10.30 -10.44 5.47
CA VAL A 140 -9.70 -11.77 5.31
C VAL A 140 -10.35 -12.43 4.12
N HIS A 141 -9.54 -12.81 3.16
CA HIS A 141 -9.93 -13.66 2.04
C HIS A 141 -9.62 -15.10 2.42
N PRO A 142 -10.62 -16.00 2.46
CA PRO A 142 -10.38 -17.40 2.75
C PRO A 142 -9.64 -18.07 1.58
N ASP A 143 -9.06 -19.24 1.84
CA ASP A 143 -8.53 -20.12 0.79
C ASP A 143 -9.59 -20.34 -0.29
N CYS A 144 -9.20 -20.10 -1.54
CA CYS A 144 -10.09 -20.21 -2.70
C CYS A 144 -9.63 -21.37 -3.59
N LEU A 145 -10.18 -22.55 -3.35
CA LEU A 145 -9.90 -23.75 -4.16
C LEU A 145 -10.20 -23.57 -5.66
N ARG A 146 -11.12 -22.67 -6.00
CA ARG A 146 -11.49 -22.40 -7.40
C ARG A 146 -10.44 -21.55 -8.12
N CYS A 147 -9.75 -20.68 -7.40
CA CYS A 147 -8.80 -19.73 -7.97
C CYS A 147 -7.35 -20.00 -7.58
N ASP A 148 -7.10 -21.10 -6.86
CA ASP A 148 -5.79 -21.56 -6.38
C ASP A 148 -5.04 -20.43 -5.64
N ARG A 149 -5.78 -19.73 -4.78
CA ARG A 149 -5.24 -18.64 -3.96
C ARG A 149 -5.32 -19.01 -2.50
N ASP A 150 -4.17 -18.91 -1.84
CA ASP A 150 -4.04 -19.03 -0.39
C ASP A 150 -4.81 -17.92 0.33
N ALA A 151 -5.15 -18.18 1.58
CA ALA A 151 -5.78 -17.25 2.50
C ALA A 151 -4.90 -16.01 2.65
N ALA A 152 -5.56 -14.86 2.65
CA ALA A 152 -4.88 -13.59 2.62
C ALA A 152 -5.59 -12.54 3.45
N VAL A 153 -4.83 -11.55 3.90
CA VAL A 153 -5.31 -10.36 4.60
C VAL A 153 -5.12 -9.18 3.67
N GLU A 154 -6.22 -8.59 3.20
CA GLU A 154 -6.20 -7.37 2.40
C GLU A 154 -6.39 -6.16 3.30
N ILE A 155 -5.48 -5.18 3.16
CA ILE A 155 -5.61 -3.87 3.80
C ILE A 155 -6.13 -2.89 2.73
N SER A 156 -7.44 -2.86 2.53
CA SER A 156 -8.11 -2.10 1.47
C SER A 156 -7.94 -0.59 1.66
N SER A 157 -7.88 -0.15 2.91
CA SER A 157 -7.62 1.25 3.26
C SER A 157 -6.17 1.69 2.95
N SER A 158 -5.98 2.98 2.67
CA SER A 158 -4.66 3.57 2.48
C SER A 158 -4.28 4.49 3.65
N LEU A 159 -3.01 4.47 4.04
CA LEU A 159 -2.45 5.26 5.13
C LEU A 159 -2.05 6.66 4.67
N HIS A 160 -2.31 7.66 5.51
CA HIS A 160 -1.73 8.98 5.30
C HIS A 160 -0.19 8.89 5.36
N PRO A 161 0.59 9.67 4.60
CA PRO A 161 2.05 9.60 4.63
C PRO A 161 2.66 9.75 6.04
N GLN A 162 2.00 10.50 6.92
CA GLN A 162 2.42 10.61 8.33
C GLN A 162 2.23 9.30 9.10
N GLU A 163 1.14 8.57 8.87
CA GLU A 163 0.84 7.29 9.51
C GLU A 163 1.81 6.21 9.03
N ALA A 164 2.08 6.16 7.71
CA ALA A 164 3.07 5.25 7.15
C ALA A 164 4.48 5.51 7.71
N ARG A 165 4.87 6.78 7.92
CA ARG A 165 6.14 7.12 8.60
C ARG A 165 6.17 6.68 10.05
N LYS A 166 5.06 6.83 10.79
CA LYS A 166 4.98 6.34 12.17
C LYS A 166 5.19 4.82 12.23
N LEU A 167 4.53 4.07 11.35
CA LEU A 167 4.74 2.62 11.24
C LEU A 167 6.18 2.26 10.89
N ALA A 168 6.78 2.94 9.91
CA ALA A 168 8.17 2.72 9.54
C ALA A 168 9.12 2.98 10.72
N THR A 169 8.84 4.00 11.54
CA THR A 169 9.62 4.29 12.75
C THR A 169 9.41 3.23 13.82
N ALA A 170 8.18 2.78 14.06
CA ALA A 170 7.89 1.70 15.00
C ALA A 170 8.64 0.41 14.63
N LEU A 171 8.60 0.02 13.36
CA LEU A 171 9.33 -1.15 12.86
C LEU A 171 10.84 -1.00 13.07
N ARG A 172 11.42 0.17 12.79
CA ARG A 172 12.85 0.41 13.05
C ARG A 172 13.20 0.33 14.53
N GLN A 173 12.32 0.77 15.42
CA GLN A 173 12.53 0.72 16.87
C GLN A 173 12.41 -0.70 17.43
N ALA A 174 11.57 -1.55 16.83
CA ALA A 174 11.44 -2.96 17.21
C ALA A 174 12.65 -3.84 16.81
N SER A 175 13.61 -3.30 16.05
CA SER A 175 14.81 -4.02 15.57
C SER A 175 16.05 -3.83 16.47
N LEU A 176 15.90 -3.14 17.60
CA LEU A 176 16.96 -2.81 18.57
C LEU A 176 16.70 -3.52 19.90
#